data_AF-A0A5B9Y807-F1
#
_entry.id   AF-A0A5B9Y807-F1
#
_cell.length_a   1.000
_cell.length_b   1.000
_cell.length_c   1.000
_cell.angle_alpha   90.00
_cell.angle_beta   90.00
_cell.angle_gamma   90.00
#
_symmetry.space_group_name_H-M   'P 1'
#
loop_
_entity.id
_entity.type
_entity.pdbx_description
1 polymer ?
#
loop_
_entity_poly.entity_id
_entity_poly.type
_entity_poly.pdbx_seq_one_letter_code
_entity_poly.pdbx_strand_id
1 'polypeptide(L)'
;MSLPYKNLVFSGGGVLGIAYLGVLDYLYKINLPPQILRVAGTSAGAITACLTSFNLSFDDLKEIADSLDYNKVPGKDDVSVDSKSPPRYFTQSIKSHLDNIFGNAECVYRLITQFGWYSSSYLYEWIKEQIASQFNSDLKSPPYTFSDFKNTAIHKDQNPFKDLYIVGTDSSKSTSIIFSYEFTPNMEVAEAVRISMSVPLLFEAIKSSPFSSSKDSPQVYVDGGLLYNYPINIFDSLSPQKETLGTYFKNALPPASINNLVDFISSTISCTTRLQALLFQENKSNLARSIPIFTSDIQPMNFNITVGDPTYLFLYEQGYLGTEVFFSLLS
;
A
#
# COMPACT_ATOMS: atom_id res chain seq x y z
N MET A 1 -16.34 -26.38 9.74
CA MET A 1 -15.96 -26.59 8.33
C MET A 1 -14.59 -25.98 8.10
N SER A 2 -13.70 -26.62 7.34
CA SER A 2 -12.47 -25.97 6.90
C SER A 2 -12.82 -24.99 5.78
N LEU A 3 -12.50 -23.71 5.96
CA LEU A 3 -12.72 -22.69 4.94
C LEU A 3 -11.74 -22.93 3.78
N PRO A 4 -12.13 -22.68 2.51
CA PRO A 4 -11.28 -22.99 1.37
C PRO A 4 -10.12 -22.00 1.16
N TYR A 5 -10.06 -20.92 1.94
CA TYR A 5 -9.17 -19.80 1.63
C TYR A 5 -7.71 -20.10 1.96
N LYS A 6 -6.84 -19.98 0.95
CA LYS A 6 -5.39 -20.11 1.04
C LYS A 6 -4.66 -18.79 0.78
N ASN A 7 -5.36 -17.80 0.22
CA ASN A 7 -4.75 -16.53 -0.16
C ASN A 7 -5.60 -15.36 0.34
N LEU A 8 -4.93 -14.30 0.81
CA LEU A 8 -5.56 -13.02 1.15
C LEU A 8 -5.14 -11.93 0.16
N VAL A 9 -6.09 -11.07 -0.22
CA VAL A 9 -5.83 -9.95 -1.14
C VAL A 9 -6.43 -8.66 -0.59
N PHE A 10 -5.64 -7.60 -0.50
CA PHE A 10 -6.06 -6.30 0.01
C PHE A 10 -6.02 -5.23 -1.10
N SER A 11 -7.14 -4.56 -1.35
CA SER A 11 -7.20 -3.45 -2.31
C SER A 11 -6.45 -2.19 -1.84
N GLY A 12 -6.13 -1.29 -2.76
CA GLY A 12 -5.68 0.06 -2.41
C GLY A 12 -6.82 0.94 -1.90
N GLY A 13 -6.48 1.87 -1.00
CA GLY A 13 -7.45 2.80 -0.41
C GLY A 13 -6.87 3.86 0.53
N GLY A 14 -5.55 4.12 0.50
CA GLY A 14 -4.91 5.10 1.38
C GLY A 14 -5.20 4.82 2.86
N VAL A 15 -5.61 5.84 3.61
CA VAL A 15 -5.86 5.72 5.05
C VAL A 15 -6.99 4.76 5.41
N LEU A 16 -7.87 4.41 4.45
CA LEU A 16 -8.92 3.41 4.66
C LEU A 16 -8.36 2.02 4.98
N GLY A 17 -7.07 1.78 4.70
CA GLY A 17 -6.36 0.56 5.07
C GLY A 17 -6.40 0.23 6.57
N ILE A 18 -6.69 1.20 7.45
CA ILE A 18 -6.97 0.96 8.88
C ILE A 18 -8.07 -0.11 9.06
N ALA A 19 -9.09 -0.11 8.19
CA ALA A 19 -10.16 -1.10 8.26
C ALA A 19 -9.67 -2.54 8.09
N TYR A 20 -8.53 -2.76 7.42
CA TYR A 20 -7.96 -4.09 7.31
C TYR A 20 -7.49 -4.66 8.65
N LEU A 21 -7.22 -3.84 9.66
CA LEU A 21 -6.96 -4.33 11.03
C LEU A 21 -8.20 -4.99 11.61
N GLY A 22 -9.38 -4.41 11.43
CA GLY A 22 -10.64 -5.03 11.85
C GLY A 22 -10.97 -6.29 11.06
N VAL A 23 -10.64 -6.32 9.75
CA VAL A 23 -10.75 -7.57 8.98
C VAL A 23 -9.87 -8.65 9.59
N LEU A 24 -8.58 -8.35 9.79
CA LEU A 24 -7.63 -9.31 10.32
C LEU A 24 -8.05 -9.78 11.72
N ASP A 25 -8.49 -8.90 12.61
CA ASP A 25 -9.03 -9.27 13.92
C ASP A 25 -10.05 -10.41 13.82
N TYR A 26 -11.09 -10.22 12.98
CA TYR A 26 -12.09 -11.25 12.77
C TYR A 26 -11.50 -12.53 12.17
N LEU A 27 -10.61 -12.42 11.18
CA LEU A 27 -9.96 -13.59 10.56
C LEU A 27 -9.14 -14.40 11.58
N TYR A 28 -8.42 -13.73 12.49
CA TYR A 28 -7.70 -14.36 13.59
C TYR A 28 -8.66 -15.01 14.60
N LYS A 29 -9.77 -14.35 14.94
CA LYS A 29 -10.82 -14.91 15.82
C LYS A 29 -11.39 -16.23 15.30
N ILE A 30 -11.56 -16.37 13.99
CA ILE A 30 -12.02 -17.63 13.36
C ILE A 30 -10.87 -18.60 13.01
N ASN A 31 -9.65 -18.29 13.42
CA ASN A 31 -8.44 -19.10 13.20
C ASN A 31 -8.14 -19.37 11.70
N LEU A 32 -8.36 -18.38 10.83
CA LEU A 32 -8.03 -18.48 9.40
C LEU A 32 -6.53 -18.33 9.06
N PRO A 33 -5.74 -17.43 9.69
CA PRO A 33 -4.36 -17.16 9.29
C PRO A 33 -3.42 -18.36 9.16
N PRO A 34 -3.49 -19.43 9.99
CA PRO A 34 -2.58 -20.58 9.87
C PRO A 34 -2.63 -21.31 8.52
N GLN A 35 -3.76 -21.25 7.80
CA GLN A 35 -3.90 -21.90 6.49
C GLN A 35 -3.61 -20.98 5.29
N ILE A 36 -3.36 -19.69 5.54
CA ILE A 36 -3.03 -18.72 4.49
C ILE A 36 -1.55 -18.88 4.10
N LEU A 37 -1.33 -19.12 2.81
CA LEU A 37 -0.03 -19.34 2.19
C LEU A 37 0.49 -18.08 1.49
N ARG A 38 -0.41 -17.31 0.86
CA ARG A 38 -0.07 -16.16 0.03
C ARG A 38 -0.85 -14.92 0.42
N VAL A 39 -0.21 -13.77 0.38
CA VAL A 39 -0.83 -12.47 0.66
C VAL A 39 -0.44 -11.49 -0.44
N ALA A 40 -1.40 -10.73 -0.93
CA ALA A 40 -1.17 -9.73 -1.95
C ALA A 40 -1.82 -8.39 -1.60
N GLY A 41 -1.24 -7.30 -2.09
CA GLY A 41 -1.86 -6.00 -1.91
C GLY A 41 -1.34 -4.91 -2.83
N THR A 42 -2.12 -3.83 -2.85
CA THR A 42 -1.84 -2.61 -3.60
C THR A 42 -1.96 -1.41 -2.66
N SER A 43 -1.04 -0.44 -2.73
CA SER A 43 -1.08 0.75 -1.89
C SER A 43 -1.19 0.38 -0.42
N ALA A 44 -2.15 0.94 0.32
CA ALA A 44 -2.37 0.58 1.72
C ALA A 44 -2.55 -0.94 1.94
N GLY A 45 -3.12 -1.65 0.96
CA GLY A 45 -3.19 -3.09 0.97
C GLY A 45 -1.84 -3.78 0.87
N ALA A 46 -0.83 -3.19 0.22
CA ALA A 46 0.53 -3.71 0.17
C ALA A 46 1.23 -3.62 1.54
N ILE A 47 0.98 -2.56 2.31
CA ILE A 47 1.43 -2.46 3.70
C ILE A 47 0.81 -3.58 4.52
N THR A 48 -0.52 -3.73 4.48
CA THR A 48 -1.22 -4.81 5.19
C THR A 48 -0.75 -6.19 4.76
N ALA A 49 -0.55 -6.42 3.47
CA ALA A 49 -0.02 -7.68 2.95
C ALA A 49 1.38 -7.95 3.49
N CYS A 50 2.26 -6.95 3.51
CA CYS A 50 3.61 -7.07 4.08
C CYS A 50 3.55 -7.45 5.57
N LEU A 51 2.76 -6.74 6.38
CA LEU A 51 2.62 -7.06 7.82
C LEU A 51 2.02 -8.45 8.04
N THR A 52 1.00 -8.82 7.26
CA THR A 52 0.38 -10.15 7.33
C THR A 52 1.35 -11.25 6.91
N SER A 53 2.30 -10.95 6.02
CA SER A 53 3.30 -11.91 5.56
C SER A 53 4.26 -12.36 6.66
N PHE A 54 4.48 -11.53 7.68
CA PHE A 54 5.34 -11.87 8.82
C PHE A 54 4.78 -13.03 9.65
N ASN A 55 3.52 -13.42 9.45
CA ASN A 55 2.91 -14.57 10.13
C ASN A 55 2.96 -14.46 11.67
N LEU A 56 2.78 -13.24 12.19
CA LEU A 56 2.77 -12.93 13.62
C LEU A 56 1.39 -13.20 14.25
N SER A 57 1.32 -13.08 15.58
CA SER A 57 0.04 -12.96 16.28
C SER A 57 -0.70 -11.68 15.85
N PHE A 58 -2.01 -11.62 16.07
CA PHE A 58 -2.77 -10.41 15.76
C PHE A 58 -2.31 -9.21 16.60
N ASP A 59 -2.01 -9.44 17.88
CA ASP A 59 -1.58 -8.38 18.80
C ASP A 59 -0.25 -7.76 18.34
N ASP A 60 0.74 -8.58 17.99
CA ASP A 60 2.03 -8.09 17.47
C ASP A 60 1.86 -7.36 16.13
N LEU A 61 1.04 -7.90 15.22
CA LEU A 61 0.73 -7.27 13.95
C LEU A 61 0.07 -5.91 14.15
N LYS A 62 -0.89 -5.82 15.08
CA LYS A 62 -1.62 -4.60 15.39
C LYS A 62 -0.71 -3.57 16.06
N GLU A 63 0.18 -3.99 16.95
CA GLU A 63 1.19 -3.12 17.57
C GLU A 63 2.09 -2.48 16.50
N ILE A 64 2.58 -3.30 15.55
CA ILE A 64 3.36 -2.78 14.42
C ILE A 64 2.53 -1.78 13.61
N ALA A 65 1.30 -2.13 13.24
CA ALA A 65 0.43 -1.26 12.44
C ALA A 65 0.11 0.07 13.15
N ASP A 66 -0.11 0.03 14.47
CA ASP A 66 -0.42 1.20 15.28
C ASP A 66 0.81 2.09 15.55
N SER A 67 2.02 1.61 15.28
CA SER A 67 3.23 2.45 15.34
C SER A 67 3.34 3.45 14.19
N LEU A 68 2.55 3.29 13.12
CA LEU A 68 2.53 4.22 12.00
C LEU A 68 1.83 5.54 12.37
N ASP A 69 2.57 6.64 12.29
CA ASP A 69 2.03 7.99 12.46
C ASP A 69 1.51 8.52 11.11
N TYR A 70 0.20 8.42 10.90
CA TYR A 70 -0.45 8.85 9.66
C TYR A 70 -0.17 10.33 9.36
N ASN A 71 -0.04 11.20 10.36
CA ASN A 71 0.20 12.63 10.16
C ASN A 71 1.55 12.93 9.51
N LYS A 72 2.52 12.02 9.65
CA LYS A 72 3.86 12.12 9.04
C LYS A 72 3.93 11.53 7.64
N VAL A 73 2.91 10.78 7.20
CA VAL A 73 2.89 10.16 5.87
C VAL A 73 2.97 11.22 4.77
N PRO A 74 2.21 12.33 4.80
CA PRO A 74 2.42 13.46 3.89
C PRO A 74 3.69 14.24 4.30
N GLY A 75 4.87 13.77 3.89
CA GLY A 75 6.13 14.45 4.17
C GLY A 75 6.23 15.79 3.45
N LYS A 76 5.79 16.87 4.11
CA LYS A 76 5.82 18.24 3.58
C LYS A 76 7.22 18.85 3.67
N ASP A 77 7.91 18.59 4.79
CA ASP A 77 9.19 19.21 5.17
C ASP A 77 10.41 18.29 4.95
N ASP A 78 10.18 17.07 4.46
CA ASP A 78 11.24 16.12 4.11
C ASP A 78 11.95 16.61 2.85
N VAL A 79 13.08 17.29 3.05
CA VAL A 79 14.05 17.56 2.02
C VAL A 79 14.95 16.34 1.90
N SER A 80 14.48 15.27 1.25
CA SER A 80 15.36 14.25 0.66
C SER A 80 15.94 14.76 -0.67
N VAL A 81 16.35 16.03 -0.70
CA VAL A 81 17.28 16.52 -1.71
C VAL A 81 18.63 16.02 -1.25
N ASP A 82 19.03 14.87 -1.79
CA ASP A 82 20.43 14.49 -1.93
C ASP A 82 21.22 15.79 -2.15
N SER A 83 22.16 16.08 -1.25
CA SER A 83 22.78 17.38 -0.95
C SER A 83 23.62 18.00 -2.08
N LYS A 84 23.19 17.83 -3.33
CA LYS A 84 23.61 18.60 -4.49
C LYS A 84 22.60 19.73 -4.64
N SER A 85 23.01 20.89 -4.15
CA SER A 85 22.39 22.22 -4.23
C SER A 85 21.19 22.35 -5.17
N PRO A 86 20.08 23.03 -4.77
CA PRO A 86 18.98 23.29 -5.69
C PRO A 86 19.53 23.85 -7.01
N PRO A 87 19.03 23.40 -8.18
CA PRO A 87 19.57 23.80 -9.47
C PRO A 87 19.65 25.32 -9.50
N ARG A 88 20.77 25.89 -10.00
CA ARG A 88 21.09 27.34 -10.04
C ARG A 88 19.95 28.25 -10.54
N TYR A 89 18.90 27.70 -11.13
CA TYR A 89 17.71 28.36 -11.64
C TYR A 89 16.56 28.47 -10.63
N PHE A 90 16.54 27.73 -9.52
CA PHE A 90 15.53 27.86 -8.47
C PHE A 90 15.95 28.95 -7.47
N THR A 91 15.88 30.20 -7.95
CA THR A 91 16.31 31.38 -7.17
C THR A 91 15.36 31.64 -6.00
N GLN A 92 15.86 32.33 -4.96
CA GLN A 92 15.04 32.78 -3.82
C GLN A 92 13.79 33.56 -4.27
N SER A 93 13.88 34.28 -5.40
CA SER A 93 12.76 35.01 -5.99
C SER A 93 11.69 34.11 -6.59
N ILE A 94 12.06 32.95 -7.13
CA ILE A 94 11.10 31.96 -7.65
C ILE A 94 10.47 31.20 -6.48
N LYS A 95 11.27 30.84 -5.47
CA LYS A 95 10.78 30.21 -4.24
C LYS A 95 9.71 31.10 -3.57
N SER A 96 10.01 32.39 -3.33
CA SER A 96 9.06 33.31 -2.72
C SER A 96 7.80 33.55 -3.56
N HIS A 97 7.91 33.55 -4.88
CA HIS A 97 6.74 33.67 -5.76
C HIS A 97 5.85 32.42 -5.70
N LEU A 98 6.45 31.23 -5.69
CA LEU A 98 5.72 29.97 -5.55
C LEU A 98 5.13 29.81 -4.15
N ASP A 99 5.82 30.24 -3.09
CA ASP A 99 5.26 30.28 -1.73
C ASP A 99 4.06 31.23 -1.66
N ASN A 100 4.14 32.41 -2.31
CA ASN A 100 3.02 33.36 -2.33
C ASN A 100 1.81 32.87 -3.15
N ILE A 101 2.02 32.06 -4.19
CA ILE A 101 0.93 31.58 -5.08
C ILE A 101 0.35 30.24 -4.58
N PHE A 102 1.21 29.32 -4.15
CA PHE A 102 0.85 27.93 -3.84
C PHE A 102 1.01 27.56 -2.37
N GLY A 103 1.58 28.44 -1.54
CA GLY A 103 1.74 28.23 -0.10
C GLY A 103 2.83 27.23 0.30
N ASN A 104 3.48 26.54 -0.66
CA ASN A 104 4.56 25.58 -0.38
C ASN A 104 5.46 25.33 -1.61
N ALA A 105 6.49 26.16 -1.79
CA ALA A 105 7.42 26.09 -2.91
C ALA A 105 8.27 24.81 -2.93
N GLU A 106 8.48 24.17 -1.78
CA GLU A 106 9.22 22.91 -1.68
C GLU A 106 8.41 21.74 -2.23
N CYS A 107 7.11 21.68 -1.94
CA CYS A 107 6.19 20.73 -2.56
C CYS A 107 6.08 20.96 -4.08
N VAL A 108 6.04 22.22 -4.53
CA VAL A 108 6.03 22.53 -5.98
C VAL A 108 7.34 22.11 -6.65
N TYR A 109 8.49 22.36 -6.01
CA TYR A 109 9.78 21.92 -6.52
C TYR A 109 9.86 20.39 -6.64
N ARG A 110 9.43 19.67 -5.60
CA ARG A 110 9.37 18.20 -5.58
C ARG A 110 8.40 17.67 -6.65
N LEU A 111 7.25 18.31 -6.83
CA LEU A 111 6.31 17.94 -7.89
C LEU A 111 6.95 18.05 -9.28
N ILE A 112 7.71 19.11 -9.54
CA ILE A 112 8.37 19.33 -10.84
C ILE A 112 9.55 18.38 -11.05
N THR A 113 10.33 18.10 -10.01
CA THR A 113 11.61 17.36 -10.14
C THR A 113 11.49 15.86 -9.90
N GLN A 114 10.54 15.45 -9.05
CA GLN A 114 10.33 14.08 -8.58
C GLN A 114 8.89 13.57 -8.83
N PHE A 115 8.05 14.36 -9.50
CA PHE A 115 6.68 14.01 -9.89
C PHE A 115 5.71 13.74 -8.72
N GLY A 116 6.00 14.27 -7.52
CA GLY A 116 5.17 14.11 -6.33
C GLY A 116 5.09 15.34 -5.43
N TRP A 117 3.91 15.61 -4.86
CA TRP A 117 3.71 16.73 -3.94
C TRP A 117 4.29 16.47 -2.55
N TYR A 118 4.23 15.24 -2.04
CA TYR A 118 4.72 14.80 -0.73
C TYR A 118 5.90 13.81 -0.85
N SER A 119 6.80 13.84 0.14
CA SER A 119 7.82 12.81 0.32
C SER A 119 7.18 11.50 0.80
N SER A 120 7.73 10.38 0.34
CA SER A 120 7.39 9.03 0.82
C SER A 120 8.43 8.46 1.80
N SER A 121 9.37 9.29 2.26
CA SER A 121 10.55 8.87 3.02
C SER A 121 10.20 8.34 4.40
N TYR A 122 9.34 9.03 5.16
CA TYR A 122 8.87 8.54 6.47
C TYR A 122 8.30 7.12 6.37
N LEU A 123 7.41 6.88 5.41
CA LEU A 123 6.77 5.58 5.22
C LEU A 123 7.79 4.50 4.81
N TYR A 124 8.75 4.85 3.95
CA TYR A 124 9.83 3.96 3.55
C TYR A 124 10.72 3.55 4.72
N GLU A 125 11.17 4.49 5.55
CA GLU A 125 11.98 4.18 6.72
C GLU A 125 11.18 3.40 7.76
N TRP A 126 9.92 3.77 8.01
CA TRP A 126 9.05 3.02 8.91
C TRP A 126 8.91 1.56 8.46
N ILE A 127 8.52 1.28 7.21
CA ILE A 127 8.33 -0.11 6.77
C ILE A 127 9.65 -0.89 6.75
N LYS A 128 10.76 -0.22 6.42
CA LYS A 128 12.09 -0.83 6.43
C LYS A 128 12.52 -1.23 7.84
N GLU A 129 12.23 -0.42 8.85
CA GLU A 129 12.42 -0.76 10.27
C GLU A 129 11.55 -1.95 10.67
N GLN A 130 10.27 -1.95 10.28
CA GLN A 130 9.36 -3.06 10.59
C GLN A 130 9.77 -4.37 9.93
N ILE A 131 10.25 -4.33 8.68
CA ILE A 131 10.81 -5.51 8.02
C ILE A 131 12.07 -5.97 8.74
N ALA A 132 12.98 -5.05 9.07
CA ALA A 132 14.25 -5.38 9.70
C ALA A 132 14.10 -6.05 11.07
N SER A 133 13.07 -5.68 11.84
CA SER A 133 12.78 -6.30 13.15
C SER A 133 12.31 -7.75 13.07
N GLN A 134 11.99 -8.26 11.87
CA GLN A 134 11.59 -9.65 11.63
C GLN A 134 12.75 -10.56 11.19
N PHE A 135 13.95 -10.02 11.03
CA PHE A 135 15.14 -10.78 10.65
C PHE A 135 16.13 -10.87 11.81
N ASN A 136 16.98 -11.89 11.76
CA ASN A 136 18.12 -12.00 12.67
C ASN A 136 19.24 -11.07 12.18
N SER A 137 19.45 -9.97 12.91
CA SER A 137 20.45 -8.94 12.60
C SER A 137 21.89 -9.45 12.57
N ASP A 138 22.18 -10.56 13.24
CA ASP A 138 23.53 -11.15 13.28
C ASP A 138 23.83 -11.94 11.99
N LEU A 139 22.79 -12.39 11.28
CA LEU A 139 22.93 -13.21 10.07
C LEU A 139 22.90 -12.37 8.80
N LYS A 140 22.13 -11.28 8.79
CA LYS A 140 22.04 -10.36 7.66
C LYS A 140 21.60 -8.99 8.15
N SER A 141 22.11 -7.94 7.51
CA SER A 141 21.63 -6.56 7.69
C SER A 141 20.77 -6.11 6.49
N PRO A 142 19.89 -5.10 6.64
CA PRO A 142 19.14 -4.52 5.53
C PRO A 142 20.06 -4.09 4.36
N PRO A 143 19.56 -4.06 3.11
CA PRO A 143 18.16 -4.28 2.71
C PRO A 143 17.75 -5.76 2.64
N TYR A 144 16.47 -6.02 2.89
CA TYR A 144 15.86 -7.35 2.77
C TYR A 144 15.02 -7.46 1.50
N THR A 145 15.28 -8.51 0.74
CA THR A 145 14.70 -8.79 -0.58
C THR A 145 13.62 -9.86 -0.50
N PHE A 146 12.86 -10.04 -1.59
CA PHE A 146 11.90 -11.15 -1.67
C PHE A 146 12.55 -12.54 -1.53
N SER A 147 13.83 -12.70 -1.92
CA SER A 147 14.58 -13.94 -1.66
C SER A 147 14.83 -14.16 -0.17
N ASP A 148 15.06 -13.09 0.58
CA ASP A 148 15.27 -13.18 2.01
C ASP A 148 14.00 -13.61 2.73
N PHE A 149 12.83 -13.12 2.29
CA PHE A 149 11.51 -13.53 2.81
C PHE A 149 11.23 -15.03 2.64
N LYS A 150 11.91 -15.71 1.72
CA LYS A 150 11.83 -17.17 1.54
C LYS A 150 12.86 -17.94 2.37
N ASN A 151 13.85 -17.25 2.93
CA ASN A 151 14.97 -17.88 3.63
C ASN A 151 14.75 -17.87 5.15
N THR A 152 13.94 -18.81 5.65
CA THR A 152 13.61 -18.94 7.08
C THR A 152 14.84 -19.01 7.99
N ALA A 153 16.00 -19.44 7.49
CA ALA A 153 17.23 -19.51 8.27
C ALA A 153 17.74 -18.16 8.77
N ILE A 154 17.37 -17.05 8.12
CA ILE A 154 17.76 -15.69 8.52
C ILE A 154 16.62 -14.91 9.21
N HIS A 155 15.44 -15.53 9.35
CA HIS A 155 14.31 -14.89 10.03
C HIS A 155 14.50 -14.94 11.55
N LYS A 156 13.94 -13.95 12.23
CA LYS A 156 13.83 -13.95 13.69
C LYS A 156 13.04 -15.18 14.14
N ASP A 157 13.57 -15.89 15.13
CA ASP A 157 13.00 -17.13 15.69
C ASP A 157 12.71 -18.24 14.66
N GLN A 158 13.33 -18.17 13.46
CA GLN A 158 13.04 -19.05 12.32
C GLN A 158 11.54 -19.09 11.96
N ASN A 159 10.82 -17.99 12.20
CA ASN A 159 9.40 -17.88 11.87
C ASN A 159 9.22 -17.83 10.34
N PRO A 160 8.50 -18.80 9.72
CA PRO A 160 8.30 -18.78 8.28
C PRO A 160 7.32 -17.67 7.89
N PHE A 161 7.67 -16.91 6.84
CA PHE A 161 6.77 -15.90 6.28
C PHE A 161 5.84 -16.50 5.24
N LYS A 162 4.71 -15.82 5.03
CA LYS A 162 3.79 -16.09 3.91
C LYS A 162 4.36 -15.47 2.63
N ASP A 163 3.96 -16.00 1.49
CA ASP A 163 4.42 -15.48 0.21
C ASP A 163 3.79 -14.13 -0.08
N LEU A 164 4.63 -13.11 -0.27
CA LEU A 164 4.23 -11.73 -0.43
C LEU A 164 4.23 -11.31 -1.90
N TYR A 165 3.15 -10.67 -2.32
CA TYR A 165 2.99 -10.09 -3.65
C TYR A 165 2.56 -8.63 -3.53
N ILE A 166 3.30 -7.72 -4.14
CA ILE A 166 3.03 -6.29 -4.10
C ILE A 166 2.79 -5.79 -5.51
N VAL A 167 1.72 -5.02 -5.72
CA VAL A 167 1.39 -4.46 -7.03
C VAL A 167 1.90 -3.03 -7.15
N GLY A 168 2.62 -2.74 -8.22
CA GLY A 168 2.98 -1.39 -8.65
C GLY A 168 2.50 -1.12 -10.08
N THR A 169 2.77 0.10 -10.56
CA THR A 169 2.59 0.48 -11.96
C THR A 169 3.93 0.94 -12.55
N ASP A 170 4.36 0.32 -13.65
CA ASP A 170 5.44 0.83 -14.50
C ASP A 170 4.86 1.92 -15.40
N SER A 171 5.03 3.18 -15.01
CA SER A 171 4.57 4.34 -15.79
C SER A 171 5.35 4.53 -17.08
N SER A 172 6.56 3.96 -17.20
CA SER A 172 7.36 4.04 -18.42
C SER A 172 6.79 3.13 -19.52
N LYS A 173 6.13 2.03 -19.12
CA LYS A 173 5.51 1.06 -20.04
C LYS A 173 3.98 1.06 -20.03
N SER A 174 3.36 1.80 -19.10
CA SER A 174 1.91 1.80 -18.90
C SER A 174 1.35 0.40 -18.57
N THR A 175 2.05 -0.35 -17.71
CA THR A 175 1.67 -1.72 -17.33
C THR A 175 1.70 -1.90 -15.80
N SER A 176 0.78 -2.70 -15.27
CA SER A 176 0.89 -3.19 -13.89
C SER A 176 2.06 -4.15 -13.76
N ILE A 177 2.72 -4.11 -12.60
CA ILE A 177 3.82 -4.98 -12.24
C ILE A 177 3.54 -5.65 -10.90
N ILE A 178 3.95 -6.91 -10.77
CA ILE A 178 3.89 -7.68 -9.54
C ILE A 178 5.31 -7.88 -9.04
N PHE A 179 5.59 -7.39 -7.84
CA PHE A 179 6.82 -7.64 -7.11
C PHE A 179 6.61 -8.82 -6.16
N SER A 180 7.41 -9.85 -6.33
CA SER A 180 7.36 -11.07 -5.52
C SER A 180 8.67 -11.83 -5.62
N TYR A 181 8.78 -12.95 -4.90
CA TYR A 181 9.91 -13.86 -5.01
C TYR A 181 10.06 -14.43 -6.42
N GLU A 182 8.96 -14.77 -7.09
CA GLU A 182 8.97 -15.42 -8.41
C GLU A 182 9.40 -14.46 -9.53
N PHE A 183 9.02 -13.19 -9.43
CA PHE A 183 9.24 -12.21 -10.51
C PHE A 183 10.41 -11.28 -10.25
N THR A 184 10.64 -10.90 -8.99
CA THR A 184 11.67 -9.93 -8.59
C THR A 184 12.40 -10.37 -7.31
N PRO A 185 13.04 -11.56 -7.30
CA PRO A 185 13.63 -12.14 -6.09
C PRO A 185 14.68 -11.25 -5.41
N ASN A 186 15.37 -10.40 -6.17
CA ASN A 186 16.45 -9.55 -5.68
C ASN A 186 16.00 -8.13 -5.30
N MET A 187 14.72 -7.81 -5.47
CA MET A 187 14.20 -6.48 -5.16
C MET A 187 14.00 -6.33 -3.64
N GLU A 188 14.37 -5.16 -3.09
CA GLU A 188 14.09 -4.81 -1.71
C GLU A 188 12.57 -4.74 -1.48
N VAL A 189 12.07 -5.43 -0.45
CA VAL A 189 10.62 -5.45 -0.14
C VAL A 189 10.14 -4.06 0.31
N ALA A 190 10.93 -3.34 1.11
CA ALA A 190 10.61 -1.97 1.52
C ALA A 190 10.47 -1.02 0.31
N GLU A 191 11.34 -1.14 -0.70
CA GLU A 191 11.24 -0.37 -1.94
C GLU A 191 9.98 -0.74 -2.74
N ALA A 192 9.63 -2.03 -2.81
CA ALA A 192 8.39 -2.47 -3.46
C ALA A 192 7.14 -1.92 -2.77
N VAL A 193 7.10 -1.93 -1.43
CA VAL A 193 6.00 -1.30 -0.66
C VAL A 193 5.96 0.20 -0.94
N ARG A 194 7.11 0.89 -0.92
CA ARG A 194 7.21 2.32 -1.24
C ARG A 194 6.66 2.64 -2.63
N ILE A 195 7.08 1.88 -3.65
CA ILE A 195 6.53 2.00 -5.02
C ILE A 195 5.02 1.84 -5.01
N SER A 196 4.51 0.82 -4.31
CA SER A 196 3.08 0.55 -4.25
C SER A 196 2.29 1.68 -3.59
N MET A 197 2.93 2.56 -2.81
CA MET A 197 2.37 3.71 -2.10
C MET A 197 2.65 5.06 -2.79
N SER A 198 3.41 5.08 -3.89
CA SER A 198 3.80 6.30 -4.61
C SER A 198 2.68 6.82 -5.51
N VAL A 199 1.58 7.26 -4.90
CA VAL A 199 0.40 7.75 -5.63
C VAL A 199 0.81 8.88 -6.57
N PRO A 200 0.60 8.77 -7.90
CA PRO A 200 1.12 9.73 -8.88
C PRO A 200 0.75 11.17 -8.53
N LEU A 201 1.69 12.10 -8.67
CA LEU A 201 1.54 13.53 -8.39
C LEU A 201 1.32 13.88 -6.90
N LEU A 202 0.88 12.93 -6.07
CA LEU A 202 0.71 13.11 -4.64
C LEU A 202 1.97 12.71 -3.87
N PHE A 203 2.62 11.60 -4.22
CA PHE A 203 3.89 11.13 -3.67
C PHE A 203 4.94 10.98 -4.77
N GLU A 204 6.22 11.08 -4.40
CA GLU A 204 7.36 10.93 -5.32
C GLU A 204 7.29 9.62 -6.11
N ALA A 205 7.50 9.69 -7.43
CA ALA A 205 7.67 8.51 -8.26
C ALA A 205 9.04 7.87 -8.00
N ILE A 206 9.10 6.53 -8.03
CA ILE A 206 10.34 5.81 -7.74
C ILE A 206 11.01 5.40 -9.04
N LYS A 207 12.29 5.78 -9.19
CA LYS A 207 13.13 5.35 -10.31
C LYS A 207 13.89 4.11 -9.88
N SER A 208 13.54 2.96 -10.44
CA SER A 208 14.14 1.67 -10.07
C SER A 208 14.48 0.83 -11.31
N SER A 209 15.30 -0.19 -11.14
CA SER A 209 15.70 -1.13 -12.21
C SER A 209 15.58 -2.58 -11.74
N PRO A 210 14.40 -3.03 -11.28
CA PRO A 210 14.25 -4.33 -10.62
C PRO A 210 14.58 -5.53 -11.53
N PHE A 211 14.59 -5.34 -12.84
CA PHE A 211 14.90 -6.38 -13.84
C PHE A 211 16.23 -6.17 -14.58
N SER A 212 17.01 -5.14 -14.25
CA SER A 212 18.25 -4.82 -14.96
C SER A 212 19.40 -4.63 -13.99
N SER A 213 20.52 -5.29 -14.26
CA SER A 213 21.79 -5.06 -13.56
C SER A 213 22.46 -3.74 -13.96
N SER A 214 22.10 -3.19 -15.13
CA SER A 214 22.53 -1.84 -15.56
C SER A 214 21.57 -0.79 -15.00
N LYS A 215 22.14 0.21 -14.33
CA LYS A 215 21.44 1.41 -13.83
C LYS A 215 21.31 2.52 -14.88
N ASP A 216 21.68 2.26 -16.13
CA ASP A 216 21.83 3.31 -17.15
C ASP A 216 20.48 3.82 -17.69
N SER A 217 19.38 3.08 -17.47
CA SER A 217 18.03 3.50 -17.84
C SER A 217 16.97 3.03 -16.82
N PRO A 218 16.79 3.73 -15.69
CA PRO A 218 15.80 3.34 -14.70
C PRO A 218 14.38 3.53 -15.23
N GLN A 219 13.51 2.58 -14.90
CA GLN A 219 12.07 2.70 -15.11
C GLN A 219 11.45 3.53 -13.98
N VAL A 220 10.42 4.28 -14.32
CA VAL A 220 9.63 5.08 -13.39
C VAL A 220 8.42 4.28 -12.93
N TYR A 221 8.33 4.08 -11.63
CA TYR A 221 7.27 3.34 -10.96
C TYR A 221 6.43 4.24 -10.06
N VAL A 222 5.13 3.92 -9.98
CA VAL A 222 4.14 4.60 -9.15
C VAL A 222 3.20 3.58 -8.51
N ASP A 223 2.28 4.05 -7.66
CA ASP A 223 1.27 3.25 -6.97
C ASP A 223 0.53 2.30 -7.91
N GLY A 224 0.35 1.06 -7.46
CA GLY A 224 -0.33 0.02 -8.25
C GLY A 224 -1.80 0.32 -8.49
N GLY A 225 -2.42 1.14 -7.65
CA GLY A 225 -3.80 1.59 -7.71
C GLY A 225 -4.13 2.41 -8.95
N LEU A 226 -3.12 2.93 -9.65
CA LEU A 226 -3.30 3.58 -10.94
C LEU A 226 -3.90 2.63 -11.99
N LEU A 227 -3.44 1.37 -12.04
CA LEU A 227 -3.87 0.39 -13.05
C LEU A 227 -4.51 -0.88 -12.48
N TYR A 228 -4.15 -1.31 -11.27
CA TYR A 228 -4.64 -2.55 -10.67
C TYR A 228 -4.84 -2.43 -9.15
N ASN A 229 -5.84 -1.62 -8.76
CA ASN A 229 -6.14 -1.28 -7.37
C ASN A 229 -6.65 -2.44 -6.52
N TYR A 230 -7.37 -3.40 -7.10
CA TYR A 230 -7.84 -4.58 -6.38
C TYR A 230 -7.38 -5.86 -7.06
N PRO A 231 -6.23 -6.43 -6.64
CA PRO A 231 -5.60 -7.53 -7.35
C PRO A 231 -6.19 -8.90 -7.02
N ILE A 232 -7.52 -8.99 -6.96
CA ILE A 232 -8.26 -10.18 -6.52
C ILE A 232 -8.01 -11.41 -7.40
N ASN A 233 -7.60 -11.20 -8.65
CA ASN A 233 -7.29 -12.24 -9.63
C ASN A 233 -5.80 -12.61 -9.70
N ILE A 234 -4.94 -12.07 -8.84
CA ILE A 234 -3.48 -12.27 -8.91
C ILE A 234 -3.04 -13.74 -8.78
N PHE A 235 -3.84 -14.56 -8.07
CA PHE A 235 -3.58 -15.99 -7.88
C PHE A 235 -4.47 -16.88 -8.76
N ASP A 236 -5.27 -16.28 -9.63
CA ASP A 236 -6.13 -17.02 -10.52
C ASP A 236 -5.33 -17.63 -11.66
N SER A 237 -5.84 -18.73 -12.22
CA SER A 237 -5.29 -19.34 -13.43
C SER A 237 -6.20 -19.00 -14.62
N LEU A 238 -6.68 -20.01 -15.36
CA LEU A 238 -7.69 -19.83 -16.40
C LEU A 238 -9.08 -19.50 -15.84
N SER A 239 -9.30 -19.70 -14.54
CA SER A 239 -10.56 -19.42 -13.85
C SER A 239 -10.34 -18.85 -12.45
N PRO A 240 -11.31 -18.07 -11.91
CA PRO A 240 -11.25 -17.59 -10.55
C PRO A 240 -11.05 -18.70 -9.52
N GLN A 241 -10.06 -18.52 -8.64
CA GLN A 241 -9.76 -19.49 -7.59
C GLN A 241 -10.59 -19.17 -6.35
N LYS A 242 -11.43 -20.13 -5.95
CA LYS A 242 -12.27 -20.01 -4.73
C LYS A 242 -11.43 -19.91 -3.44
N GLU A 243 -10.15 -20.25 -3.52
CA GLU A 243 -9.20 -20.19 -2.41
C GLU A 243 -8.68 -18.78 -2.12
N THR A 244 -8.99 -17.79 -2.96
CA THR A 244 -8.55 -16.41 -2.75
C THR A 244 -9.68 -15.57 -2.16
N LEU A 245 -9.52 -15.18 -0.90
CA LEU A 245 -10.38 -14.21 -0.22
C LEU A 245 -9.76 -12.82 -0.37
N GLY A 246 -10.55 -11.84 -0.81
CA GLY A 246 -10.08 -10.46 -0.84
C GLY A 246 -10.93 -9.51 -0.04
N THR A 247 -10.43 -8.29 0.10
CA THR A 247 -11.08 -7.19 0.81
C THR A 247 -11.07 -5.95 -0.06
N TYR A 248 -12.19 -5.23 -0.11
CA TYR A 248 -12.29 -4.01 -0.90
C TYR A 248 -13.26 -3.00 -0.28
N PHE A 249 -13.04 -1.73 -0.60
CA PHE A 249 -13.92 -0.64 -0.19
C PHE A 249 -15.09 -0.51 -1.15
N LYS A 250 -16.31 -0.62 -0.62
CA LYS A 250 -17.55 -0.66 -1.43
C LYS A 250 -18.12 0.72 -1.75
N ASN A 251 -17.80 1.74 -0.96
CA ASN A 251 -18.47 3.03 -1.05
C ASN A 251 -18.12 3.77 -2.35
N ALA A 252 -19.12 4.49 -2.89
CA ALA A 252 -18.85 5.54 -3.85
C ALA A 252 -18.05 6.63 -3.13
N LEU A 253 -16.92 7.04 -3.72
CA LEU A 253 -16.14 8.16 -3.20
C LEU A 253 -17.05 9.39 -3.11
N PRO A 254 -17.10 10.10 -1.97
CA PRO A 254 -17.94 11.27 -1.82
C PRO A 254 -17.57 12.34 -2.86
N PRO A 255 -18.51 13.22 -3.26
CA PRO A 255 -18.17 14.40 -4.03
C PRO A 255 -17.13 15.22 -3.28
N ALA A 256 -15.93 15.35 -3.84
CA ALA A 256 -14.90 16.23 -3.29
C ALA A 256 -15.10 17.65 -3.81
N SER A 257 -14.95 18.65 -2.94
CA SER A 257 -14.79 20.03 -3.39
C SER A 257 -13.37 20.22 -3.92
N ILE A 258 -13.24 20.85 -5.09
CA ILE A 258 -11.95 21.08 -5.75
C ILE A 258 -11.61 22.56 -5.58
N ASN A 259 -10.82 22.87 -4.56
CA ASN A 259 -10.46 24.25 -4.21
C ASN A 259 -8.99 24.56 -4.50
N ASN A 260 -8.16 23.54 -4.60
CA ASN A 260 -6.72 23.67 -4.85
C ASN A 260 -6.18 22.54 -5.74
N LEU A 261 -4.89 22.61 -6.09
CA LEU A 261 -4.23 21.62 -6.95
C LEU A 261 -4.20 20.20 -6.36
N VAL A 262 -4.02 20.08 -5.04
CA VAL A 262 -4.00 18.77 -4.34
C VAL A 262 -5.38 18.13 -4.38
N ASP A 263 -6.45 18.92 -4.21
CA ASP A 263 -7.84 18.44 -4.36
C ASP A 263 -8.08 17.92 -5.80
N PHE A 264 -7.59 18.65 -6.81
CA PHE A 264 -7.72 18.25 -8.21
C PHE A 264 -6.96 16.97 -8.54
N ILE A 265 -5.72 16.83 -8.06
CA ILE A 265 -4.91 15.61 -8.19
C ILE A 265 -5.65 14.44 -7.53
N SER A 266 -6.10 14.60 -6.30
CA SER A 266 -6.83 13.58 -5.53
C SER A 266 -8.13 13.16 -6.21
N SER A 267 -8.87 14.13 -6.77
CA SER A 267 -10.08 13.88 -7.54
C SER A 267 -9.80 13.09 -8.83
N THR A 268 -8.71 13.39 -9.53
CA THR A 268 -8.30 12.67 -10.75
C THR A 268 -7.96 11.21 -10.47
N ILE A 269 -7.19 10.95 -9.40
CA ILE A 269 -6.89 9.57 -8.94
C ILE A 269 -8.18 8.86 -8.50
N SER A 270 -9.09 9.57 -7.85
CA SER A 270 -10.39 9.02 -7.45
C SER A 270 -11.22 8.57 -8.65
N CYS A 271 -11.14 9.25 -9.79
CA CYS A 271 -11.79 8.81 -11.03
C CYS A 271 -11.24 7.48 -11.54
N THR A 272 -9.92 7.26 -11.52
CA THR A 272 -9.33 5.99 -11.96
C THR A 272 -9.71 4.85 -11.03
N THR A 273 -9.73 5.09 -9.72
CA THR A 273 -10.19 4.11 -8.72
C THR A 273 -11.67 3.78 -8.92
N ARG A 274 -12.51 4.79 -9.20
CA ARG A 274 -13.95 4.60 -9.44
C ARG A 274 -14.22 3.76 -10.68
N LEU A 275 -13.48 3.99 -11.77
CA LEU A 275 -13.60 3.19 -13.00
C LEU A 275 -13.28 1.72 -12.73
N GLN A 276 -12.20 1.43 -12.02
CA GLN A 276 -11.84 0.06 -11.65
C GLN A 276 -12.90 -0.60 -10.76
N ALA A 277 -13.46 0.14 -9.80
CA ALA A 277 -14.54 -0.35 -8.95
C ALA A 277 -15.82 -0.69 -9.74
N LEU A 278 -16.15 0.07 -10.79
CA LEU A 278 -17.27 -0.25 -11.70
C LEU A 278 -17.04 -1.57 -12.43
N LEU A 279 -15.86 -1.74 -13.04
CA LEU A 279 -15.51 -2.96 -13.76
C LEU A 279 -15.51 -4.19 -12.84
N PHE A 280 -15.05 -4.03 -11.60
CA PHE A 280 -15.08 -5.09 -10.61
C PHE A 280 -16.52 -5.50 -10.23
N GLN A 281 -17.45 -4.55 -10.10
CA GLN A 281 -18.84 -4.83 -9.74
C GLN A 281 -19.58 -5.72 -10.74
N GLU A 282 -19.10 -5.82 -11.99
CA GLU A 282 -19.66 -6.71 -13.00
C GLU A 282 -19.22 -8.17 -12.83
N ASN A 283 -18.15 -8.44 -12.07
CA ASN A 283 -17.60 -9.79 -11.89
C ASN A 283 -18.16 -10.48 -10.64
N LYS A 284 -19.27 -11.22 -10.81
CA LYS A 284 -19.93 -11.97 -9.71
C LYS A 284 -19.01 -12.96 -9.00
N SER A 285 -18.09 -13.60 -9.72
CA SER A 285 -17.18 -14.58 -9.10
C SER A 285 -16.16 -13.92 -8.19
N ASN A 286 -15.70 -12.72 -8.54
CA ASN A 286 -14.81 -11.96 -7.69
C ASN A 286 -15.58 -11.39 -6.48
N LEU A 287 -16.79 -10.89 -6.68
CA LEU A 287 -17.66 -10.40 -5.59
C LEU A 287 -17.93 -11.48 -4.54
N ALA A 288 -18.21 -12.72 -4.96
CA ALA A 288 -18.51 -13.83 -4.06
C ALA A 288 -17.36 -14.19 -3.09
N ARG A 289 -16.13 -13.78 -3.40
CA ARG A 289 -14.93 -14.02 -2.59
C ARG A 289 -14.26 -12.74 -2.12
N SER A 290 -15.04 -11.66 -2.02
CA SER A 290 -14.58 -10.33 -1.61
C SER A 290 -15.40 -9.82 -0.44
N ILE A 291 -14.74 -9.53 0.68
CA ILE A 291 -15.32 -8.86 1.84
C ILE A 291 -15.50 -7.37 1.50
N PRO A 292 -16.73 -6.85 1.47
CA PRO A 292 -16.97 -5.43 1.29
C PRO A 292 -16.80 -4.67 2.60
N ILE A 293 -16.08 -3.55 2.56
CA ILE A 293 -15.90 -2.63 3.68
C ILE A 293 -16.60 -1.32 3.35
N PHE A 294 -17.44 -0.83 4.25
CA PHE A 294 -18.13 0.45 4.13
C PHE A 294 -17.38 1.51 4.95
N THR A 295 -16.95 2.60 4.32
CA THR A 295 -16.07 3.59 4.96
C THR A 295 -16.71 4.97 5.13
N SER A 296 -18.04 5.03 5.10
CA SER A 296 -18.82 6.27 5.04
C SER A 296 -18.28 7.23 3.96
N ASP A 297 -17.93 8.44 4.34
CA ASP A 297 -17.47 9.57 3.56
C ASP A 297 -15.99 9.91 3.83
N ILE A 298 -15.26 9.01 4.49
CA ILE A 298 -13.85 9.19 4.79
C ILE A 298 -13.05 9.17 3.48
N GLN A 299 -12.27 10.23 3.27
CA GLN A 299 -11.44 10.38 2.08
C GLN A 299 -10.14 9.57 2.23
N PRO A 300 -9.76 8.74 1.23
CA PRO A 300 -8.52 7.96 1.25
C PRO A 300 -7.23 8.74 1.53
N MET A 301 -7.20 10.02 1.15
CA MET A 301 -6.02 10.88 1.26
C MET A 301 -6.07 11.83 2.48
N ASN A 302 -7.02 11.63 3.40
CA ASN A 302 -7.07 12.38 4.65
C ASN A 302 -6.23 11.68 5.74
N PHE A 303 -4.94 11.99 5.79
CA PHE A 303 -4.00 11.39 6.72
C PHE A 303 -4.01 12.01 8.13
N ASN A 304 -4.90 12.98 8.41
CA ASN A 304 -5.05 13.59 9.73
C ASN A 304 -5.83 12.66 10.67
N ILE A 305 -5.25 11.51 10.99
CA ILE A 305 -5.82 10.45 11.81
C ILE A 305 -4.78 10.03 12.84
N THR A 306 -5.23 9.79 14.07
CA THR A 306 -4.43 9.27 15.16
C THR A 306 -4.99 7.94 15.63
N VAL A 307 -4.12 7.00 15.99
CA VAL A 307 -4.54 5.70 16.54
C VAL A 307 -5.46 5.92 17.74
N GLY A 308 -6.63 5.26 17.71
CA GLY A 308 -7.65 5.38 18.76
C GLY A 308 -8.56 6.60 18.65
N ASP A 309 -8.38 7.47 17.66
CA ASP A 309 -9.36 8.54 17.39
C ASP A 309 -10.68 7.97 16.82
N PRO A 310 -11.78 8.75 16.78
CA PRO A 310 -13.06 8.26 16.28
C PRO A 310 -13.05 7.73 14.84
N THR A 311 -12.20 8.29 13.97
CA THR A 311 -12.10 7.87 12.57
C THR A 311 -11.38 6.52 12.47
N TYR A 312 -10.28 6.36 13.21
CA TYR A 312 -9.55 5.10 13.34
C TYR A 312 -10.48 4.00 13.88
N LEU A 313 -11.17 4.27 15.00
CA LEU A 313 -12.07 3.29 15.63
C LEU A 313 -13.22 2.90 14.70
N PHE A 314 -13.80 3.87 14.00
CA PHE A 314 -14.83 3.61 13.01
C PHE A 314 -14.33 2.72 11.88
N LEU A 315 -13.19 3.03 11.25
CA LEU A 315 -12.65 2.22 10.16
C LEU A 315 -12.35 0.79 10.62
N TYR A 316 -11.74 0.64 11.80
CA TYR A 316 -11.50 -0.66 12.42
C TYR A 316 -12.81 -1.45 12.56
N GLU A 317 -13.83 -0.85 13.18
CA GLU A 317 -15.13 -1.49 13.39
C GLU A 317 -15.79 -1.90 12.07
N GLN A 318 -15.74 -1.05 11.05
CA GLN A 318 -16.32 -1.36 9.73
C GLN A 318 -15.64 -2.54 9.04
N GLY A 319 -14.32 -2.68 9.19
CA GLY A 319 -13.59 -3.84 8.71
C GLY A 319 -14.01 -5.14 9.41
N TYR A 320 -14.15 -5.07 10.74
CA TYR A 320 -14.60 -6.20 11.56
C TYR A 320 -16.01 -6.64 11.18
N LEU A 321 -16.97 -5.70 11.21
CA LEU A 321 -18.37 -5.97 10.90
C LEU A 321 -18.57 -6.43 9.45
N GLY A 322 -17.86 -5.84 8.49
CA GLY A 322 -17.91 -6.27 7.09
C GLY A 322 -17.48 -7.73 6.93
N THR A 323 -16.46 -8.15 7.69
CA THR A 323 -15.96 -9.53 7.68
C THR A 323 -16.92 -10.48 8.39
N GLU A 324 -17.46 -10.08 9.54
CA GLU A 324 -18.46 -10.87 10.27
C GLU A 324 -19.72 -11.13 9.43
N VAL A 325 -20.24 -10.08 8.79
CA VAL A 325 -21.39 -10.18 7.89
C VAL A 325 -21.07 -11.09 6.70
N PHE A 326 -19.89 -10.95 6.09
CA PHE A 326 -19.48 -11.81 4.98
C PHE A 326 -19.49 -13.30 5.38
N PHE A 327 -18.93 -13.67 6.54
CA PHE A 327 -18.88 -15.06 6.97
C PHE A 327 -20.22 -15.60 7.46
N SER A 328 -21.08 -14.77 8.07
CA SER A 328 -22.43 -15.18 8.46
C SER A 328 -23.37 -15.46 7.27
N LEU A 329 -23.09 -14.87 6.11
CA LEU A 329 -23.81 -15.18 4.86
C LEU A 329 -23.30 -16.45 4.16
N LEU A 330 -22.15 -17.00 4.57
CA LEU A 330 -21.58 -18.24 4.05
C LEU A 330 -22.01 -19.49 4.83
N SER A 331 -22.46 -19.31 6.09
CA SER A 331 -22.92 -20.38 6.99
C SER A 331 -24.37 -20.77 6.76
#